data_AF-A0A2P6TI60-F1
#
_entry.id   AF-A0A2P6TI60-F1
#
_cell.length_a   1.000
_cell.length_b   1.000
_cell.length_c   1.000
_cell.angle_alpha   90.00
_cell.angle_beta   90.00
_cell.angle_gamma   90.00
#
_symmetry.space_group_name_H-M   'P 1'
#
loop_
_entity.id
_entity.type
_entity.pdbx_description
1 polymer ?
#
loop_
_entity_poly.entity_id
_entity_poly.type
_entity_poly.pdbx_seq_one_letter_code
_entity_poly.pdbx_strand_id
1 'polypeptide(L)'
;MQRGSAPPDRGVCLSMHQPWASLLVYGLKRIEGRGWPSDHRGRLWIASTVQQPSPQDIEELEAFYRTLHTADAGAAPGIAAEVQLPPAYPTGVLLGCVEVADVATAEQVEGWHGLPGGLKAEVGSPYCFLCEQPQRLVVPHAVRGQHKIWPLDKQLHKNAQLGLKPAPNGRDFRWSSFGAPPPPGGLPASQNKTKFMEAQRRQSQTAEQGGGKAARTAGSSSPRAASAAAAAAGVPRAVALQQAQQAAAAAGQQQEQDPAKRLRAVQKKLRQIAAIEEKAAAGQALQAEELAKLGQKAVLEAEAAALAAA
;
A
#
# COMPACT_ATOMS: atom_id res chain seq x y z
N MET A 1 -17.26 -10.74 -29.83
CA MET A 1 -16.69 -10.40 -28.51
C MET A 1 -16.67 -8.89 -28.37
N GLN A 2 -17.60 -8.31 -27.59
CA GLN A 2 -17.60 -6.88 -27.34
C GLN A 2 -16.41 -6.56 -26.45
N ARG A 3 -15.38 -5.89 -26.99
CA ARG A 3 -14.33 -5.27 -26.18
C ARG A 3 -14.99 -4.12 -25.44
N GLY A 4 -15.31 -4.31 -24.15
CA GLY A 4 -15.63 -3.20 -23.26
C GLY A 4 -14.50 -2.16 -23.35
N SER A 5 -14.84 -0.87 -23.29
CA SER A 5 -13.86 0.21 -23.29
C SER A 5 -12.84 -0.04 -22.17
N ALA A 6 -11.54 0.12 -22.48
CA ALA A 6 -10.49 -0.02 -21.48
C ALA A 6 -10.78 0.90 -20.27
N PRO A 7 -10.56 0.44 -19.04
CA PRO A 7 -10.82 1.25 -17.85
C PRO A 7 -9.97 2.53 -17.88
N PRO A 8 -10.44 3.65 -17.29
CA PRO A 8 -9.67 4.87 -17.20
C PRO A 8 -8.29 4.62 -16.59
N ASP A 9 -7.23 5.01 -17.31
CA ASP A 9 -5.85 4.93 -16.83
C ASP A 9 -5.26 6.33 -16.70
N ARG A 10 -5.20 6.81 -15.45
CA ARG A 10 -4.66 8.13 -15.12
C ARG A 10 -3.16 8.12 -14.83
N GLY A 11 -2.49 6.97 -15.00
CA GLY A 11 -1.08 6.82 -14.68
C GLY A 11 -0.79 6.95 -13.19
N VAL A 12 -1.73 6.58 -12.33
CA VAL A 12 -1.58 6.66 -10.87
C VAL A 12 -1.21 5.31 -10.27
N CYS A 13 -0.41 5.34 -9.21
CA CYS A 13 0.20 4.18 -8.59
C CYS A 13 -0.05 4.15 -7.08
N LEU A 14 -0.12 2.95 -6.53
CA LEU A 14 -0.15 2.68 -5.10
C LEU A 14 1.05 1.80 -4.73
N SER A 15 1.74 2.16 -3.65
CA SER A 15 2.82 1.34 -3.11
C SER A 15 2.31 0.36 -2.04
N MET A 16 2.75 -0.89 -2.13
CA MET A 16 2.35 -2.01 -1.27
C MET A 16 3.59 -2.75 -0.78
N HIS A 17 3.57 -3.24 0.46
CA HIS A 17 4.67 -4.09 0.91
C HIS A 17 4.56 -5.47 0.29
N GLN A 18 5.71 -6.13 0.17
CA GLN A 18 5.75 -7.53 -0.21
C GLN A 18 5.36 -8.42 0.98
N PRO A 19 4.79 -9.61 0.72
CA PRO A 19 4.53 -10.20 -0.60
C PRO A 19 3.20 -9.77 -1.25
N TRP A 20 2.32 -9.04 -0.55
CA TRP A 20 1.00 -8.67 -1.04
C TRP A 20 1.02 -7.94 -2.40
N ALA A 21 2.03 -7.10 -2.65
CA ALA A 21 2.16 -6.39 -3.91
C ALA A 21 2.26 -7.35 -5.12
N SER A 22 3.14 -8.35 -5.04
CA SER A 22 3.26 -9.39 -6.08
C SER A 22 2.02 -10.27 -6.14
N LEU A 23 1.47 -10.68 -4.99
CA LEU A 23 0.27 -11.51 -4.92
C LEU A 23 -0.95 -10.83 -5.58
N LEU A 24 -1.05 -9.50 -5.47
CA LEU A 24 -2.11 -8.71 -6.11
C LEU A 24 -1.96 -8.71 -7.64
N VAL A 25 -0.79 -8.36 -8.18
CA VAL A 25 -0.59 -8.32 -9.65
C VAL A 25 -0.49 -9.70 -10.29
N TYR A 26 -0.32 -10.77 -9.50
CA TYR A 26 -0.46 -12.16 -9.94
C TYR A 26 -1.91 -12.67 -9.89
N GLY A 27 -2.85 -11.87 -9.37
CA GLY A 27 -4.27 -12.20 -9.32
C GLY A 27 -4.68 -13.15 -8.20
N LEU A 28 -3.89 -13.20 -7.13
CA LEU A 28 -4.17 -14.01 -5.94
C LEU A 28 -4.88 -13.20 -4.88
N LYS A 29 -4.34 -12.03 -4.55
CA LYS A 29 -5.02 -11.05 -3.71
C LYS A 29 -6.05 -10.30 -4.55
N ARG A 30 -7.27 -10.18 -4.04
CA ARG A 30 -8.40 -9.55 -4.74
C ARG A 30 -8.91 -8.30 -4.01
N ILE A 31 -8.63 -8.19 -2.72
CA ILE A 31 -8.94 -6.99 -1.93
C ILE A 31 -7.64 -6.36 -1.42
N GLU A 32 -7.43 -5.08 -1.74
CA GLU A 32 -6.39 -4.28 -1.08
C GLU A 32 -6.99 -3.41 0.03
N GLY A 33 -6.54 -3.63 1.25
CA GLY A 33 -7.03 -2.91 2.41
C GLY A 33 -6.28 -1.60 2.63
N ARG A 34 -6.96 -0.54 3.07
CA ARG A 34 -6.35 0.72 3.53
C ARG A 34 -7.11 1.32 4.71
N GLY A 35 -6.40 2.13 5.50
CA GLY A 35 -6.96 2.93 6.58
C GLY A 35 -7.63 4.24 6.12
N TRP A 36 -7.65 4.52 4.82
CA TRP A 36 -8.22 5.75 4.24
C TRP A 36 -9.15 5.42 3.06
N PRO A 37 -10.25 6.18 2.87
CA PRO A 37 -11.19 5.99 1.77
C PRO A 37 -10.64 6.54 0.45
N SER A 38 -11.21 6.11 -0.68
CA SER A 38 -10.88 6.66 -1.99
C SER A 38 -12.02 6.54 -2.99
N ASP A 39 -12.17 7.58 -3.81
CA ASP A 39 -13.10 7.60 -4.95
C ASP A 39 -12.45 7.05 -6.24
N HIS A 40 -11.22 6.54 -6.16
CA HIS A 40 -10.52 6.03 -7.34
C HIS A 40 -11.23 4.80 -7.92
N ARG A 41 -11.51 4.82 -9.22
CA ARG A 41 -12.02 3.70 -10.01
C ARG A 41 -11.24 3.62 -11.32
N GLY A 42 -11.07 2.40 -11.83
CA GLY A 42 -10.27 2.12 -13.02
C GLY A 42 -8.83 1.71 -12.69
N ARG A 43 -7.91 1.87 -13.64
CA ARG A 43 -6.56 1.30 -13.52
C ARG A 43 -5.78 1.94 -12.37
N LEU A 44 -5.16 1.09 -11.56
CA LEU A 44 -4.25 1.47 -10.50
C LEU A 44 -2.95 0.66 -10.66
N TRP A 45 -1.84 1.37 -10.83
CA TRP A 45 -0.52 0.77 -10.89
C TRP A 45 -0.05 0.35 -9.49
N ILE A 46 0.69 -0.76 -9.42
CA ILE A 46 1.14 -1.34 -8.16
C ILE A 46 2.66 -1.38 -8.14
N ALA A 47 3.24 -0.73 -7.14
CA ALA A 47 4.66 -0.77 -6.86
C ALA A 47 4.93 -1.47 -5.52
N SER A 48 6.01 -2.22 -5.41
CA SER A 48 6.49 -2.71 -4.13
C SER A 48 7.23 -1.61 -3.37
N THR A 49 7.02 -1.56 -2.05
CA THR A 49 7.88 -0.76 -1.16
C THR A 49 9.29 -1.35 -1.11
N VAL A 50 10.22 -0.61 -0.50
CA VAL A 50 11.60 -1.08 -0.28
C VAL A 50 11.75 -2.10 0.85
N GLN A 51 10.69 -2.32 1.64
CA GLN A 51 10.74 -3.25 2.77
C GLN A 51 10.82 -4.70 2.27
N GLN A 52 11.82 -5.42 2.77
CA GLN A 52 12.00 -6.83 2.45
C GLN A 52 10.97 -7.69 3.19
N PRO A 53 10.27 -8.60 2.49
CA PRO A 53 9.40 -9.57 3.14
C PRO A 53 10.24 -10.64 3.87
N SER A 54 9.77 -11.11 5.02
CA SER A 54 10.41 -12.27 5.65
C SER A 54 10.04 -13.55 4.90
N PRO A 55 10.93 -14.56 4.84
CA PRO A 55 10.60 -15.86 4.24
C PRO A 55 9.35 -16.51 4.86
N GLN A 56 9.16 -16.33 6.17
CA GLN A 56 8.00 -16.85 6.88
C GLN A 56 6.71 -16.16 6.45
N ASP A 57 6.72 -14.82 6.31
CA ASP A 57 5.54 -14.09 5.83
C ASP A 57 5.19 -14.49 4.39
N ILE A 58 6.20 -14.76 3.53
CA ILE A 58 5.99 -15.27 2.17
C ILE A 58 5.28 -16.62 2.23
N GLU A 59 5.87 -17.60 2.92
CA GLU A 59 5.34 -18.97 2.99
C GLU A 59 3.91 -18.99 3.55
N GLU A 60 3.67 -18.25 4.63
CA GLU A 60 2.35 -18.14 5.26
C GLU A 60 1.32 -17.50 4.32
N LEU A 61 1.67 -16.42 3.61
CA LEU A 61 0.75 -15.74 2.69
C LEU A 61 0.49 -16.56 1.43
N GLU A 62 1.49 -17.25 0.89
CA GLU A 62 1.33 -18.19 -0.21
C GLU A 62 0.38 -19.33 0.17
N ALA A 63 0.57 -19.94 1.34
CA ALA A 63 -0.30 -20.99 1.86
C ALA A 63 -1.74 -20.50 2.07
N PHE A 64 -1.89 -19.29 2.63
CA PHE A 64 -3.20 -18.66 2.80
C PHE A 64 -3.93 -18.50 1.47
N TYR A 65 -3.29 -17.87 0.47
CA TYR A 65 -3.92 -17.64 -0.82
C TYR A 65 -4.15 -18.93 -1.62
N ARG A 66 -3.26 -19.92 -1.54
CA ARG A 66 -3.53 -21.26 -2.10
C ARG A 66 -4.80 -21.86 -1.52
N THR A 67 -4.97 -21.78 -0.21
CA THR A 67 -6.14 -22.34 0.49
C THR A 67 -7.43 -21.63 0.08
N LEU A 68 -7.42 -20.29 0.02
CA LEU A 68 -8.57 -19.49 -0.39
C LEU A 68 -9.03 -19.83 -1.81
N HIS A 69 -8.11 -19.85 -2.78
CA HIS A 69 -8.43 -20.14 -4.17
C HIS A 69 -8.88 -21.58 -4.38
N THR A 70 -8.33 -22.53 -3.61
CA THR A 70 -8.81 -23.92 -3.61
C THR A 70 -10.25 -24.02 -3.10
N ALA A 71 -10.60 -23.30 -2.03
CA ALA A 71 -11.96 -23.30 -1.48
C ALA A 71 -12.96 -22.63 -2.43
N ASP A 72 -12.59 -21.52 -3.07
CA ASP A 72 -13.46 -20.76 -3.99
C ASP A 72 -13.73 -21.50 -5.32
N ALA A 73 -12.81 -22.37 -5.77
CA ALA A 73 -12.96 -23.13 -7.02
C ALA A 73 -13.98 -24.29 -6.93
N GLY A 74 -14.54 -24.58 -5.75
CA GLY A 74 -15.66 -25.51 -5.57
C GLY A 74 -15.42 -26.96 -5.98
N ALA A 75 -14.18 -27.39 -6.25
CA ALA A 75 -13.94 -28.63 -6.98
C ALA A 75 -13.24 -29.72 -6.15
N ALA A 76 -13.80 -30.92 -6.30
CA ALA A 76 -13.32 -32.23 -5.91
C ALA A 76 -11.79 -32.43 -6.04
N PRO A 77 -11.19 -33.31 -5.20
CA PRO A 77 -9.77 -33.62 -5.28
C PRO A 77 -9.40 -34.10 -6.70
N GLY A 78 -8.53 -33.34 -7.38
CA GLY A 78 -7.89 -33.76 -8.64
C GLY A 78 -8.01 -32.82 -9.85
N ILE A 79 -8.74 -31.70 -9.80
CA ILE A 79 -8.91 -30.82 -10.98
C ILE A 79 -8.90 -29.30 -10.71
N ALA A 80 -8.41 -28.84 -9.55
CA ALA A 80 -8.13 -27.41 -9.37
C ALA A 80 -6.92 -27.03 -10.21
N ALA A 81 -7.07 -26.09 -11.15
CA ALA A 81 -5.94 -25.50 -11.86
C ALA A 81 -4.97 -24.93 -10.82
N GLU A 82 -3.72 -25.41 -10.85
CA GLU A 82 -2.73 -25.05 -9.83
C GLU A 82 -2.51 -23.53 -9.82
N VAL A 83 -2.72 -22.93 -8.66
CA VAL A 83 -2.50 -21.51 -8.42
C VAL A 83 -1.04 -21.17 -8.70
N GLN A 84 -0.79 -20.25 -9.63
CA GLN A 84 0.57 -19.85 -10.00
C GLN A 84 1.06 -18.73 -9.09
N LEU A 85 1.99 -19.07 -8.20
CA LEU A 85 2.62 -18.10 -7.30
C LEU A 85 3.66 -17.22 -8.03
N PRO A 86 3.92 -16.01 -7.53
CA PRO A 86 5.05 -15.20 -7.98
C PRO A 86 6.38 -15.95 -7.78
N PRO A 87 7.29 -15.98 -8.78
CA PRO A 87 8.60 -16.63 -8.63
C PRO A 87 9.56 -15.80 -7.77
N ALA A 88 9.25 -14.52 -7.53
CA ALA A 88 10.06 -13.60 -6.74
C ALA A 88 9.22 -12.43 -6.20
N TYR A 89 9.74 -11.77 -5.17
CA TYR A 89 9.12 -10.63 -4.49
C TYR A 89 10.04 -9.40 -4.49
N PRO A 90 10.32 -8.80 -5.66
CA PRO A 90 11.25 -7.68 -5.74
C PRO A 90 10.70 -6.44 -5.03
N THR A 91 11.58 -5.66 -4.42
CA THR A 91 11.25 -4.46 -3.63
C THR A 91 11.66 -3.19 -4.36
N GLY A 92 10.94 -2.08 -4.13
CA GLY A 92 11.23 -0.78 -4.75
C GLY A 92 11.03 -0.74 -6.27
N VAL A 93 10.09 -1.54 -6.79
CA VAL A 93 9.85 -1.63 -8.24
C VAL A 93 8.37 -1.54 -8.58
N LEU A 94 8.07 -1.02 -9.77
CA LEU A 94 6.76 -1.08 -10.41
C LEU A 94 6.56 -2.51 -10.92
N LEU A 95 5.48 -3.17 -10.47
CA LEU A 95 5.23 -4.58 -10.72
C LEU A 95 4.20 -4.82 -11.82
N GLY A 96 3.26 -3.89 -11.98
CA GLY A 96 2.09 -4.08 -12.83
C GLY A 96 0.95 -3.17 -12.42
N CYS A 97 -0.28 -3.59 -12.69
CA CYS A 97 -1.47 -2.85 -12.34
C CYS A 97 -2.67 -3.78 -12.15
N VAL A 98 -3.69 -3.27 -11.48
CA VAL A 98 -5.02 -3.85 -11.37
C VAL A 98 -6.05 -2.83 -11.81
N GLU A 99 -7.29 -3.26 -12.02
CA GLU A 99 -8.44 -2.39 -12.09
C GLU A 99 -9.12 -2.35 -10.71
N VAL A 100 -9.39 -1.14 -10.20
CA VAL A 100 -10.21 -0.94 -9.01
C VAL A 100 -11.65 -0.78 -9.46
N ALA A 101 -12.44 -1.84 -9.28
CA ALA A 101 -13.84 -1.88 -9.65
C ALA A 101 -14.69 -1.03 -8.69
N ASP A 102 -14.41 -1.13 -7.39
CA ASP A 102 -15.04 -0.30 -6.37
C ASP A 102 -14.11 -0.10 -5.15
N VAL A 103 -14.46 0.84 -4.27
CA VAL A 103 -13.89 0.96 -2.93
C VAL A 103 -15.03 0.90 -1.93
N ALA A 104 -15.13 -0.22 -1.23
CA ALA A 104 -16.19 -0.50 -0.26
C ALA A 104 -15.63 -0.44 1.18
N THR A 105 -16.50 -0.28 2.18
CA THR A 105 -16.10 -0.46 3.58
C THR A 105 -16.00 -1.94 3.94
N ALA A 106 -15.24 -2.25 5.00
CA ALA A 106 -15.21 -3.61 5.57
C ALA A 106 -16.63 -4.13 5.87
N GLU A 107 -17.50 -3.27 6.43
CA GLU A 107 -18.88 -3.61 6.73
C GLU A 107 -19.65 -4.03 5.48
N GLN A 108 -19.48 -3.29 4.38
CA GLN A 108 -20.15 -3.60 3.13
C GLN A 108 -19.69 -4.93 2.57
N VAL A 109 -18.38 -5.22 2.58
CA VAL A 109 -17.86 -6.50 2.06
C VAL A 109 -18.29 -7.68 2.94
N GLU A 110 -18.21 -7.54 4.26
CA GLU A 110 -18.62 -8.56 5.22
C GLU A 110 -20.13 -8.86 5.10
N GLY A 111 -20.95 -7.81 4.96
CA GLY A 111 -22.40 -7.88 4.76
C GLY A 111 -22.86 -8.21 3.34
N TRP A 112 -21.95 -8.37 2.37
CA TRP A 112 -22.32 -8.62 0.98
C TRP A 112 -22.90 -10.03 0.83
N HIS A 113 -24.21 -10.10 0.55
CA HIS A 113 -24.92 -11.35 0.34
C HIS A 113 -24.45 -12.04 -0.96
N GLY A 114 -24.15 -13.35 -0.88
CA GLY A 114 -23.68 -14.13 -2.02
C GLY A 114 -22.18 -13.99 -2.32
N LEU A 115 -21.45 -13.14 -1.61
CA LEU A 115 -20.00 -13.06 -1.75
C LEU A 115 -19.31 -14.27 -1.09
N PRO A 116 -18.45 -15.01 -1.81
CA PRO A 116 -17.69 -16.14 -1.26
C PRO A 116 -16.97 -15.82 0.05
N GLY A 117 -17.00 -16.78 0.98
CA GLY A 117 -16.30 -16.66 2.26
C GLY A 117 -14.79 -16.39 2.09
N GLY A 118 -14.17 -16.94 1.03
CA GLY A 118 -12.77 -16.70 0.74
C GLY A 118 -12.45 -15.24 0.40
N LEU A 119 -13.35 -14.53 -0.29
CA LEU A 119 -13.21 -13.09 -0.54
C LEU A 119 -13.39 -12.27 0.75
N LYS A 120 -14.38 -12.62 1.57
CA LYS A 120 -14.59 -11.97 2.88
C LYS A 120 -13.40 -12.16 3.81
N ALA A 121 -12.73 -13.31 3.74
CA ALA A 121 -11.53 -13.60 4.52
C ALA A 121 -10.32 -12.72 4.16
N GLU A 122 -10.32 -12.02 3.02
CA GLU A 122 -9.28 -11.06 2.66
C GLU A 122 -9.47 -9.67 3.31
N VAL A 123 -10.65 -9.41 3.91
CA VAL A 123 -10.96 -8.12 4.54
C VAL A 123 -10.15 -7.95 5.81
N GLY A 124 -9.22 -6.99 5.78
CA GLY A 124 -8.42 -6.62 6.94
C GLY A 124 -8.52 -5.18 7.37
N SER A 125 -9.15 -4.32 6.58
CA SER A 125 -9.00 -2.87 6.75
C SER A 125 -10.34 -2.17 6.59
N PRO A 126 -10.51 -0.98 7.20
CA PRO A 126 -11.75 -0.23 7.10
C PRO A 126 -12.23 0.02 5.67
N TYR A 127 -11.30 0.24 4.73
CA TYR A 127 -11.60 0.48 3.33
C TYR A 127 -10.94 -0.59 2.45
N CYS A 128 -11.74 -1.19 1.58
CA CYS A 128 -11.42 -2.33 0.74
C CYS A 128 -11.45 -1.89 -0.72
N PHE A 129 -10.28 -1.81 -1.36
CA PHE A 129 -10.14 -1.61 -2.79
C PHE A 129 -10.41 -2.95 -3.46
N LEU A 130 -11.50 -3.01 -4.22
CA LEU A 130 -11.95 -4.21 -4.92
C LEU A 130 -11.20 -4.31 -6.24
N CYS A 131 -10.16 -5.14 -6.26
CA CYS A 131 -9.23 -5.24 -7.37
C CYS A 131 -9.62 -6.40 -8.29
N GLU A 132 -9.58 -6.17 -9.59
CA GLU A 132 -9.78 -7.17 -10.64
C GLU A 132 -8.86 -6.91 -11.83
N GLN A 133 -8.94 -7.76 -12.85
CA GLN A 133 -8.14 -7.64 -14.10
C GLN A 133 -6.63 -7.39 -13.88
N PRO A 134 -5.97 -8.22 -13.04
CA PRO A 134 -4.56 -8.04 -12.73
C PRO A 134 -3.67 -8.24 -13.97
N GLN A 135 -2.71 -7.33 -14.13
CA GLN A 135 -1.71 -7.36 -15.18
C GLN A 135 -0.33 -7.11 -14.55
N ARG A 136 0.68 -7.84 -15.02
CA ARG A 136 2.04 -7.79 -14.51
C ARG A 136 3.02 -7.34 -15.59
N LEU A 137 4.06 -6.64 -15.18
CA LEU A 137 5.23 -6.39 -15.99
C LEU A 137 6.14 -7.63 -15.97
N VAL A 138 6.69 -7.97 -17.13
CA VAL A 138 7.72 -9.03 -17.21
C VAL A 138 9.05 -8.53 -16.65
N VAL A 139 9.37 -7.27 -16.92
CA VAL A 139 10.57 -6.59 -16.43
C VAL A 139 10.10 -5.45 -15.52
N PRO A 140 10.29 -5.56 -14.19
CA PRO A 140 9.95 -4.49 -13.27
C PRO A 140 10.81 -3.24 -13.49
N HIS A 141 10.25 -2.06 -13.24
CA HIS A 141 10.98 -0.79 -13.29
C HIS A 141 11.26 -0.29 -11.89
N ALA A 142 12.49 0.16 -11.60
CA ALA A 142 12.80 0.78 -10.33
C ALA A 142 11.97 2.05 -10.12
N VAL A 143 11.29 2.15 -8.98
CA VAL A 143 10.50 3.33 -8.60
C VAL A 143 10.63 3.59 -7.11
N ARG A 144 10.65 4.87 -6.74
CA ARG A 144 10.50 5.24 -5.33
C ARG A 144 9.00 5.34 -5.04
N GLY A 145 8.51 4.44 -4.20
CA GLY A 145 7.14 4.51 -3.71
C GLY A 145 6.86 5.83 -2.99
N GLN A 146 5.64 6.33 -3.13
CA GLN A 146 5.17 7.53 -2.43
C GLN A 146 3.89 7.24 -1.66
N HIS A 147 3.45 8.25 -0.91
CA HIS A 147 2.29 8.15 -0.04
C HIS A 147 0.97 8.05 -0.83
N LYS A 148 0.03 7.24 -0.31
CA LYS A 148 -1.30 7.01 -0.89
C LYS A 148 -1.22 6.67 -2.39
N ILE A 149 -2.14 7.18 -3.19
CA ILE A 149 -2.13 7.09 -4.64
C ILE A 149 -1.35 8.28 -5.17
N TRP A 150 -0.33 8.01 -5.98
CA TRP A 150 0.60 9.02 -6.49
C TRP A 150 0.78 8.89 -8.01
N PRO A 151 1.03 9.99 -8.73
CA PRO A 151 1.21 9.94 -10.18
C PRO A 151 2.56 9.33 -10.56
N LEU A 152 2.56 8.41 -11.53
CA LEU A 152 3.78 7.92 -12.16
C LEU A 152 4.41 9.01 -13.03
N ASP A 153 5.72 8.88 -13.25
CA ASP A 153 6.36 9.59 -14.34
C ASP A 153 5.69 9.22 -15.68
N LYS A 154 5.48 10.22 -16.55
CA LYS A 154 4.71 10.05 -17.80
C LYS A 154 5.42 9.12 -18.78
N GLN A 155 6.75 9.18 -18.85
CA GLN A 155 7.51 8.34 -19.77
C GLN A 155 7.56 6.91 -19.25
N LEU A 156 7.79 6.73 -17.95
CA LEU A 156 7.71 5.44 -17.29
C LEU A 156 6.33 4.79 -17.49
N HIS A 157 5.24 5.53 -17.27
CA HIS A 157 3.88 5.03 -17.44
C HIS A 157 3.64 4.52 -18.86
N LYS A 158 3.97 5.32 -19.88
CA LYS A 158 3.86 4.91 -21.30
C LYS A 158 4.66 3.65 -21.60
N ASN A 159 5.91 3.59 -21.14
CA ASN A 159 6.77 2.43 -21.36
C ASN A 159 6.23 1.18 -20.66
N ALA A 160 5.77 1.33 -19.42
CA ALA A 160 5.22 0.24 -18.64
C ALA A 160 3.94 -0.34 -19.30
N GLN A 161 3.08 0.50 -19.89
CA GLN A 161 1.89 0.03 -20.61
C GLN A 161 2.23 -0.97 -21.73
N LEU A 162 3.33 -0.76 -22.44
CA LEU A 162 3.78 -1.65 -23.52
C LEU A 162 4.25 -3.02 -23.00
N GLY A 163 4.69 -3.10 -21.75
CA GLY A 163 5.24 -4.30 -21.12
C GLY A 163 4.23 -5.15 -20.34
N LEU A 164 2.95 -4.74 -20.28
CA LEU A 164 1.93 -5.43 -19.50
C LEU A 164 1.53 -6.77 -20.13
N LYS A 165 1.47 -7.79 -19.28
CA LYS A 165 0.89 -9.09 -19.61
C LYS A 165 -0.22 -9.44 -18.62
N PRO A 166 -1.29 -10.12 -19.06
CA PRO A 166 -2.29 -10.65 -18.14
C PRO A 166 -1.65 -11.51 -17.06
N ALA A 167 -2.09 -11.34 -15.82
CA ALA A 167 -1.66 -12.20 -14.71
C ALA A 167 -1.99 -13.67 -14.99
N PRO A 168 -1.27 -14.63 -14.40
CA PRO A 168 -1.57 -16.04 -14.58
C PRO A 168 -2.87 -16.47 -13.88
N ASN A 169 -3.28 -15.79 -12.80
CA ASN A 169 -4.51 -16.09 -12.06
C ASN A 169 -5.52 -14.94 -12.20
N GLY A 170 -6.79 -15.20 -11.88
CA GLY A 170 -7.82 -14.16 -11.75
C GLY A 170 -8.19 -13.43 -13.04
N ARG A 171 -7.88 -13.98 -14.22
CA ARG A 171 -8.18 -13.35 -15.53
C ARG A 171 -9.67 -13.12 -15.75
N ASP A 172 -10.48 -14.10 -15.39
CA ASP A 172 -11.93 -14.09 -15.61
C ASP A 172 -12.70 -13.60 -14.38
N PHE A 173 -12.00 -13.31 -13.28
CA PHE A 173 -12.61 -12.80 -12.06
C PHE A 173 -13.15 -11.38 -12.28
N ARG A 174 -14.42 -11.16 -11.92
CA ARG A 174 -15.08 -9.85 -11.97
C ARG A 174 -15.95 -9.66 -10.73
N TRP A 175 -15.85 -8.51 -10.09
CA TRP A 175 -16.67 -8.14 -8.94
C TRP A 175 -18.14 -7.99 -9.31
N SER A 176 -18.42 -7.53 -10.53
CA SER A 176 -19.78 -7.38 -11.06
C SER A 176 -20.57 -8.70 -11.11
N SER A 177 -19.89 -9.85 -11.15
CA SER A 177 -20.51 -11.17 -11.09
C SER A 177 -21.25 -11.45 -9.77
N PHE A 178 -20.95 -10.68 -8.72
CA PHE A 178 -21.59 -10.79 -7.39
C PHE A 178 -22.63 -9.68 -7.14
N GLY A 179 -22.94 -8.89 -8.16
CA GLY A 179 -23.83 -7.73 -8.04
C GLY A 179 -23.12 -6.47 -7.53
N ALA A 180 -23.87 -5.57 -6.90
CA ALA A 180 -23.33 -4.37 -6.28
C ALA A 180 -23.08 -4.61 -4.78
N PRO A 181 -22.07 -3.95 -4.17
CA PRO A 181 -21.90 -3.98 -2.73
C PRO A 181 -23.15 -3.42 -2.03
N PRO A 182 -23.48 -3.90 -0.81
CA PRO A 182 -24.63 -3.41 -0.08
C PRO A 182 -24.47 -1.91 0.25
N PRO A 183 -25.59 -1.18 0.39
CA PRO A 183 -25.53 0.25 0.70
C PRO A 183 -24.86 0.48 2.07
N PRO A 184 -24.17 1.62 2.25
CA PRO A 184 -23.37 1.89 3.46
C PRO A 184 -24.20 2.13 4.74
N GLY A 185 -25.54 2.15 4.67
CA GLY A 185 -26.43 2.39 5.81
C GLY A 185 -27.12 1.11 6.30
N GLY A 186 -27.02 0.82 7.60
CA GLY A 186 -27.79 -0.24 8.28
C GLY A 186 -27.02 -1.53 8.60
N LEU A 187 -25.72 -1.61 8.30
CA LEU A 187 -24.89 -2.76 8.66
C LEU A 187 -24.20 -2.52 10.02
N PRO A 188 -24.05 -3.56 10.87
CA PRO A 188 -23.32 -3.45 12.13
C PRO A 188 -21.84 -3.10 11.86
N ALA A 189 -21.25 -2.30 12.75
CA ALA A 189 -19.85 -1.89 12.63
C ALA A 189 -18.91 -3.11 12.56
N SER A 190 -18.00 -3.12 11.57
CA SER A 190 -17.07 -4.23 11.38
C SER A 190 -16.09 -4.30 12.55
N GLN A 191 -15.88 -5.50 13.09
CA GLN A 191 -14.87 -5.75 14.13
C GLN A 191 -13.47 -5.37 13.65
N ASN A 192 -13.18 -5.51 12.34
CA ASN A 192 -11.91 -5.14 11.76
C ASN A 192 -11.70 -3.63 11.76
N LYS A 193 -12.76 -2.85 11.52
CA LYS A 193 -12.73 -1.39 11.61
C LYS A 193 -12.45 -0.92 13.04
N THR A 194 -13.15 -1.48 14.02
CA THR A 194 -12.94 -1.14 15.44
C THR A 194 -11.53 -1.49 15.91
N LYS A 195 -11.04 -2.71 15.61
CA LYS A 195 -9.67 -3.15 15.93
C LYS A 195 -8.61 -2.26 15.27
N PHE A 196 -8.82 -1.87 14.02
CA PHE A 196 -7.92 -0.96 13.32
C PHE A 196 -7.82 0.41 14.01
N MET A 197 -8.96 1.01 14.36
CA MET A 197 -9.00 2.30 15.06
C MET A 197 -8.36 2.24 16.45
N GLU A 198 -8.56 1.14 17.18
CA GLU A 198 -7.93 0.95 18.49
C GLU A 198 -6.41 0.77 18.38
N ALA A 199 -5.94 -0.01 17.40
CA ALA A 199 -4.51 -0.19 17.14
C ALA A 199 -3.81 1.13 16.82
N GLN A 200 -4.47 1.98 16.02
CA GLN A 200 -3.97 3.31 15.68
C GLN A 200 -3.89 4.21 16.93
N ARG A 201 -4.90 4.17 17.82
CA ARG A 201 -4.93 4.96 19.06
C ARG A 201 -3.87 4.52 20.09
N ARG A 202 -3.63 3.22 20.23
CA ARG A 202 -2.59 2.71 21.15
C ARG A 202 -1.19 3.15 20.72
N GLN A 203 -0.91 3.16 19.42
CA GLN A 203 0.38 3.58 18.89
C GLN A 203 0.62 5.10 19.00
N SER A 204 -0.43 5.92 18.86
CA SER A 204 -0.29 7.38 19.06
C SER A 204 -0.03 7.73 20.53
N GLN A 205 -0.62 7.02 21.49
CA GLN A 205 -0.41 7.25 22.93
C GLN A 205 0.99 6.86 23.40
N THR A 206 1.62 5.83 22.81
CA THR A 206 3.02 5.49 23.10
C THR A 206 4.03 6.53 22.59
N ALA A 207 3.65 7.37 21.63
CA ALA A 207 4.51 8.45 21.12
C ALA A 207 4.50 9.70 22.03
N GLU A 208 3.40 9.99 22.73
CA GLU A 208 3.29 11.16 23.63
C GLU A 208 3.98 10.96 24.99
N GLN A 209 4.11 9.73 25.50
CA GLN A 209 4.78 9.49 26.80
C GLN A 209 6.32 9.35 26.71
N GLY A 210 6.91 9.51 25.53
CA GLY A 210 8.35 9.29 25.27
C GLY A 210 9.28 10.48 25.50
N GLY A 211 8.90 11.47 26.31
CA GLY A 211 9.71 12.67 26.62
C GLY A 211 10.90 12.45 27.57
N GLY A 212 11.31 11.21 27.84
CA GLY A 212 12.44 10.87 28.71
C GLY A 212 13.53 10.13 27.95
N LYS A 213 14.77 10.64 28.01
CA LYS A 213 15.99 10.03 27.45
C LYS A 213 16.05 8.52 27.76
N ALA A 214 15.84 7.68 26.76
CA ALA A 214 16.20 6.28 26.80
C ALA A 214 16.80 5.85 25.45
N ALA A 215 17.78 4.97 25.53
CA ALA A 215 18.72 4.60 24.48
C ALA A 215 18.04 4.21 23.14
N ARG A 216 18.75 4.49 22.04
CA ARG A 216 18.42 4.03 20.69
C ARG A 216 18.38 2.50 20.64
N THR A 217 17.22 1.90 20.90
CA THR A 217 16.84 0.62 20.33
C THR A 217 15.87 0.91 19.19
N ALA A 218 16.20 0.45 17.99
CA ALA A 218 15.31 0.52 16.85
C ALA A 218 14.03 -0.25 17.19
N GLY A 219 12.95 0.46 17.53
CA GLY A 219 11.64 -0.10 17.81
C GLY A 219 10.96 -0.60 16.53
N SER A 220 11.51 -1.65 15.94
CA SER A 220 10.77 -2.54 15.05
C SER A 220 9.91 -3.43 15.93
N SER A 221 8.63 -3.12 16.10
CA SER A 221 7.68 -4.08 16.66
C SER A 221 7.74 -5.34 15.78
N SER A 222 8.38 -6.39 16.27
CA SER A 222 8.58 -7.63 15.52
C SER A 222 7.21 -8.22 15.16
N PRO A 223 7.00 -8.70 13.91
CA PRO A 223 5.72 -9.31 13.47
C PRO A 223 5.24 -10.47 14.36
N ARG A 224 6.14 -11.03 15.19
CA ARG A 224 5.85 -12.07 16.19
C ARG A 224 4.92 -11.62 17.33
N ALA A 225 4.91 -10.34 17.71
CA ALA A 225 4.01 -9.85 18.76
C ALA A 225 2.57 -9.68 18.25
N ALA A 226 2.42 -9.26 16.99
CA ALA A 226 1.12 -9.17 16.33
C ALA A 226 0.49 -10.56 16.10
N SER A 227 1.31 -11.59 15.83
CA SER A 227 0.83 -12.96 15.58
C SER A 227 0.23 -13.63 16.82
N ALA A 228 0.79 -13.39 18.01
CA ALA A 228 0.27 -13.97 19.26
C ALA A 228 -1.11 -13.38 19.66
N ALA A 229 -1.32 -12.08 19.42
CA ALA A 229 -2.60 -11.44 19.71
C ALA A 229 -3.71 -11.81 18.72
N ALA A 230 -3.35 -12.10 17.46
CA ALA A 230 -4.30 -12.43 16.39
C ALA A 230 -4.95 -13.82 16.56
N ALA A 231 -4.19 -14.81 17.03
CA ALA A 231 -4.70 -16.17 17.27
C ALA A 231 -5.84 -16.21 18.31
N ALA A 232 -5.85 -15.27 19.25
CA ALA A 232 -6.91 -15.14 20.26
C ALA A 232 -8.20 -14.51 19.71
N ALA A 233 -8.18 -13.90 18.51
CA ALA A 233 -9.25 -13.05 18.01
C ALA A 233 -9.95 -13.57 16.74
N GLY A 234 -9.65 -14.80 16.29
CA GLY A 234 -10.29 -15.47 15.15
C GLY A 234 -10.01 -14.85 13.76
N VAL A 235 -9.08 -13.89 13.67
CA VAL A 235 -8.70 -13.23 12.40
C VAL A 235 -7.56 -14.01 11.75
N PRO A 236 -7.62 -14.32 10.43
CA PRO A 236 -6.52 -14.97 9.75
C PRO A 236 -5.22 -14.18 9.91
N ARG A 237 -4.12 -14.86 10.21
CA ARG A 237 -2.83 -14.19 10.48
C ARG A 237 -2.37 -13.29 9.32
N ALA A 238 -2.60 -13.71 8.08
CA ALA A 238 -2.36 -12.91 6.87
C ALA A 238 -3.03 -11.52 6.94
N VAL A 239 -4.26 -11.47 7.45
CA VAL A 239 -5.07 -10.26 7.60
C VAL A 239 -4.55 -9.40 8.75
N ALA A 240 -4.19 -10.03 9.88
CA ALA A 240 -3.59 -9.33 11.02
C ALA A 240 -2.24 -8.69 10.68
N LEU A 241 -1.40 -9.36 9.89
CA LEU A 241 -0.14 -8.81 9.38
C LEU A 241 -0.41 -7.59 8.49
N GLN A 242 -1.41 -7.67 7.61
CA GLN A 242 -1.82 -6.54 6.77
C GLN A 242 -2.30 -5.34 7.61
N GLN A 243 -3.09 -5.58 8.67
CA GLN A 243 -3.54 -4.56 9.62
C GLN A 243 -2.37 -3.85 10.31
N ALA A 244 -1.44 -4.63 10.88
CA ALA A 244 -0.28 -4.10 11.60
C ALA A 244 0.57 -3.20 10.70
N GLN A 245 0.77 -3.61 9.44
CA GLN A 245 1.53 -2.84 8.48
C GLN A 245 0.86 -1.52 8.11
N GLN A 246 -0.47 -1.50 7.95
CA GLN A 246 -1.20 -0.27 7.67
C GLN A 246 -1.22 0.68 8.87
N ALA A 247 -1.34 0.15 10.09
CA ALA A 247 -1.21 0.94 11.31
C ALA A 247 0.18 1.57 11.40
N ALA A 248 1.24 0.80 11.14
CA ALA A 248 2.61 1.31 11.09
C ALA A 248 2.79 2.38 10.00
N ALA A 249 2.21 2.19 8.81
CA ALA A 249 2.23 3.20 7.76
C ALA A 249 1.49 4.48 8.17
N ALA A 250 0.35 4.39 8.87
CA ALA A 250 -0.37 5.55 9.39
C ALA A 250 0.40 6.27 10.51
N ALA A 251 1.06 5.53 11.41
CA ALA A 251 1.90 6.10 12.46
C ALA A 251 3.14 6.81 11.89
N GLY A 252 3.80 6.21 10.89
CA GLY A 252 4.91 6.84 10.17
C GLY A 252 4.51 8.16 9.51
N GLN A 253 3.27 8.27 9.03
CA GLN A 253 2.73 9.52 8.48
C GLN A 253 2.51 10.59 9.54
N GLN A 254 1.94 10.22 10.70
CA GLN A 254 1.79 11.17 11.82
C GLN A 254 3.16 11.70 12.27
N GLN A 255 4.18 10.85 12.30
CA GLN A 255 5.55 11.29 12.57
C GLN A 255 6.18 12.13 11.45
N GLU A 256 5.82 11.95 10.17
CA GLU A 256 6.33 12.79 9.07
C GLU A 256 5.61 14.14 9.01
N GLN A 257 4.38 14.22 9.50
CA GLN A 257 3.62 15.46 9.69
C GLN A 257 3.95 16.18 11.00
N ASP A 258 4.69 15.56 11.92
CA ASP A 258 5.19 16.18 13.14
C ASP A 258 5.96 17.47 12.79
N PRO A 259 5.48 18.65 13.26
CA PRO A 259 6.08 19.94 12.93
C PRO A 259 7.57 19.97 13.31
N ALA A 260 7.97 19.32 14.41
CA ALA A 260 9.37 19.27 14.84
C ALA A 260 10.26 18.49 13.87
N LYS A 261 9.76 17.38 13.31
CA LYS A 261 10.49 16.56 12.33
C LYS A 261 10.55 17.24 10.96
N ARG A 262 9.44 17.89 10.54
CA ARG A 262 9.40 18.72 9.33
C ARG A 262 10.40 19.87 9.42
N LEU A 263 10.43 20.57 10.56
CA LEU A 263 11.39 21.65 10.80
C LEU A 263 12.83 21.17 10.63
N ARG A 264 13.19 20.02 11.23
CA ARG A 264 14.54 19.43 11.07
C ARG A 264 14.87 19.09 9.61
N ALA A 265 13.90 18.58 8.85
CA ALA A 265 14.08 18.26 7.43
C ALA A 265 14.28 19.51 6.58
N VAL A 266 13.48 20.56 6.80
CA VAL A 266 13.61 21.87 6.14
C VAL A 266 14.96 22.51 6.49
N GLN A 267 15.36 22.52 7.76
CA GLN A 267 16.68 23.01 8.19
C GLN A 267 17.85 22.26 7.56
N LYS A 268 17.71 20.96 7.30
CA LYS A 268 18.75 20.18 6.59
C LYS A 268 18.87 20.63 5.13
N LYS A 269 17.76 20.90 4.44
CA LYS A 269 17.77 21.44 3.08
C LYS A 269 18.37 22.84 3.04
N LEU A 270 18.03 23.70 3.99
CA LEU A 270 18.61 25.05 4.10
C LEU A 270 20.14 25.01 4.31
N ARG A 271 20.65 24.05 5.10
CA ARG A 271 22.11 23.83 5.22
C ARG A 271 22.77 23.39 3.91
N GLN A 272 22.09 22.54 3.12
CA GLN A 272 22.60 22.16 1.80
C GLN A 272 22.62 23.36 0.84
N ILE A 273 21.59 24.20 0.89
CA ILE A 273 21.52 25.45 0.12
C ILE A 273 22.65 26.39 0.53
N ALA A 274 22.92 26.58 1.82
CA ALA A 274 24.03 27.40 2.29
C ALA A 274 25.39 26.92 1.77
N ALA A 275 25.61 25.60 1.72
CA ALA A 275 26.83 25.03 1.13
C ALA A 275 26.92 25.29 -0.39
N ILE A 276 25.78 25.29 -1.10
CA ILE A 276 25.73 25.65 -2.53
C ILE A 276 26.02 27.14 -2.73
N GLU A 277 25.54 28.01 -1.83
CA GLU A 277 25.82 29.46 -1.87
C GLU A 277 27.32 29.75 -1.66
N GLU A 278 27.96 29.05 -0.72
CA GLU A 278 29.41 29.15 -0.50
C GLU A 278 30.20 28.69 -1.75
N LYS A 279 29.77 27.58 -2.36
CA LYS A 279 30.32 27.07 -3.61
C LYS A 279 30.22 28.09 -4.75
N ALA A 280 29.08 28.76 -4.86
CA ALA A 280 28.83 29.82 -5.84
C ALA A 280 29.71 31.06 -5.56
N ALA A 281 29.84 31.47 -4.29
CA ALA A 281 30.67 32.58 -3.87
C ALA A 281 32.17 32.32 -4.13
N ALA A 282 32.60 31.06 -4.05
CA ALA A 282 33.95 30.63 -4.44
C ALA A 282 34.19 30.61 -5.97
N GLY A 283 33.24 31.09 -6.78
CA GLY A 283 33.36 31.18 -8.24
C GLY A 283 33.24 29.84 -8.97
N GLN A 284 32.76 28.78 -8.31
CA GLN A 284 32.59 27.49 -8.94
C GLN A 284 31.28 27.45 -9.75
N ALA A 285 31.34 26.83 -10.93
CA ALA A 285 30.16 26.64 -11.78
C ALA A 285 29.15 25.71 -11.10
N LEU A 286 27.90 26.19 -10.98
CA LEU A 286 26.79 25.42 -10.42
C LEU A 286 26.12 24.57 -11.49
N GLN A 287 25.74 23.34 -11.11
CA GLN A 287 24.91 22.48 -11.96
C GLN A 287 23.45 22.94 -11.96
N ALA A 288 22.68 22.54 -12.99
CA ALA A 288 21.26 22.88 -13.11
C ALA A 288 20.42 22.45 -11.89
N GLU A 289 20.77 21.32 -11.26
CA GLU A 289 20.12 20.85 -10.03
C GLU A 289 20.46 21.72 -8.81
N GLU A 290 21.67 22.27 -8.73
CA GLU A 290 22.11 23.17 -7.66
C GLU A 290 21.39 24.53 -7.77
N LEU A 291 21.24 25.05 -9.00
CA LEU A 291 20.45 26.26 -9.28
C LEU A 291 18.97 26.09 -8.93
N ALA A 292 18.38 24.93 -9.24
CA ALA A 292 17.00 24.62 -8.86
C ALA A 292 16.80 24.60 -7.33
N LYS A 293 17.79 24.10 -6.57
CA LYS A 293 17.76 24.10 -5.09
C LYS A 293 17.87 25.51 -4.52
N LEU A 294 18.71 26.38 -5.07
CA LEU A 294 18.80 27.79 -4.68
C LEU A 294 17.45 28.51 -4.86
N GLY A 295 16.74 28.23 -5.96
CA GLY A 295 15.41 28.80 -6.24
C GLY A 295 14.33 28.45 -5.21
N GLN A 296 14.55 27.41 -4.39
CA GLN A 296 13.62 27.01 -3.33
C GLN A 296 13.93 27.64 -1.96
N LYS A 297 15.02 28.41 -1.83
CA LYS A 297 15.50 28.96 -0.54
C LYS A 297 14.41 29.74 0.21
N ALA A 298 13.83 30.76 -0.42
CA ALA A 298 12.83 31.63 0.21
C ALA A 298 11.58 30.85 0.68
N VAL A 299 11.15 29.85 -0.09
CA VAL A 299 10.00 28.99 0.26
C VAL A 299 10.32 28.15 1.49
N LEU A 300 11.52 27.56 1.54
CA LEU A 300 11.97 26.74 2.67
C LEU A 300 12.22 27.57 3.94
N GLU A 301 12.70 28.81 3.81
CA GLU A 301 12.86 29.74 4.94
C GLU A 301 11.50 30.14 5.53
N ALA A 302 10.52 30.46 4.68
CA ALA A 302 9.16 30.74 5.12
C ALA A 302 8.51 29.53 5.80
N GLU A 303 8.70 28.32 5.25
CA GLU A 303 8.21 27.08 5.85
C GLU A 303 8.87 26.82 7.22
N ALA A 304 10.19 27.03 7.34
CA ALA A 304 10.90 26.87 8.62
C ALA A 304 10.40 27.86 9.68
N ALA A 305 10.18 29.12 9.31
CA ALA A 305 9.66 30.14 10.21
C ALA A 305 8.23 29.80 10.70
N ALA A 306 7.36 29.36 9.79
CA ALA A 306 6.01 28.95 10.13
C ALA A 306 5.98 27.72 11.07
N LEU A 307 6.87 26.74 10.82
CA LEU A 307 6.98 25.53 11.66
C LEU A 307 7.65 25.78 13.01
N ALA A 308 8.46 26.82 13.16
CA ALA A 308 9.09 27.19 14.43
C ALA A 308 8.16 28.03 15.33
N ALA A 309 7.12 28.64 14.74
CA ALA A 309 6.11 29.43 15.45
C ALA A 309 4.88 28.61 15.89
N ALA A 310 4.78 27.35 15.47
CA ALA A 310 3.72 26.39 15.80
C ALA A 310 4.13 25.47 16.96
#